data_AF-A0A101TD20-F1
#
_entry.id   AF-A0A101TD20-F1
#
_cell.length_a   1.000
_cell.length_b   1.000
_cell.length_c   1.000
_cell.angle_alpha   90.00
_cell.angle_beta   90.00
_cell.angle_gamma   90.00
#
_symmetry.space_group_name_H-M   'P 1'
#
loop_
_entity.id
_entity.type
_entity.pdbx_description
1 polymer ?
#
loop_
_entity_poly.entity_id
_entity_poly.type
_entity_poly.pdbx_seq_one_letter_code
_entity_poly.pdbx_strand_id
1 'polypeptide(L)'
;MTGSDEDPRVAGLRTAVSRLRRELAALPADFPDRGIAEDELAALAAMASGGSPETPRLRGSLLLIAGAIGSVSALKRALSEVRQAVELFGEPGL
;
A
#
# COMPACT_ATOMS: atom_id res chain seq x y z
N MET A 1 -4.68 -2.34 29.78
CA MET A 1 -5.33 -3.11 28.70
C MET A 1 -5.57 -2.15 27.54
N THR A 2 -4.57 -1.92 26.69
CA THR A 2 -4.75 -1.10 25.48
C THR A 2 -5.23 -2.05 24.39
N GLY A 3 -6.54 -2.33 24.37
CA GLY A 3 -7.14 -2.88 23.17
C GLY A 3 -6.98 -1.80 22.12
N SER A 4 -6.03 -1.96 21.20
CA SER A 4 -5.93 -1.03 20.08
C SER A 4 -7.21 -1.16 19.28
N ASP A 5 -8.06 -0.13 19.39
CA ASP A 5 -9.08 0.28 18.43
C ASP A 5 -8.41 0.70 17.09
N GLU A 6 -7.36 -0.02 16.66
CA GLU A 6 -6.76 0.19 15.35
C GLU A 6 -7.76 -0.35 14.34
N ASP A 7 -8.27 0.56 13.50
CA ASP A 7 -9.19 0.23 12.42
C ASP A 7 -8.64 -0.98 11.63
N PRO A 8 -9.41 -2.08 11.49
CA PRO A 8 -8.94 -3.27 10.80
C PRO A 8 -8.52 -3.00 9.35
N ARG A 9 -9.04 -1.94 8.72
CA ARG A 9 -8.63 -1.48 7.39
C ARG A 9 -7.20 -0.95 7.40
N VAL A 10 -6.81 -0.23 8.46
CA VAL A 10 -5.45 0.28 8.66
C VAL A 10 -4.48 -0.88 8.87
N ALA A 11 -4.81 -1.82 9.76
CA ALA A 11 -3.99 -3.01 9.98
C ALA A 11 -3.82 -3.87 8.71
N GLY A 12 -4.90 -4.03 7.94
CA GLY A 12 -4.90 -4.73 6.65
C GLY A 12 -3.99 -4.05 5.62
N LEU A 13 -4.13 -2.74 5.45
CA LEU A 13 -3.30 -1.97 4.51
C LEU A 13 -1.82 -2.01 4.90
N ARG A 14 -1.48 -1.86 6.19
CA ARG A 14 -0.09 -1.96 6.68
C ARG A 14 0.51 -3.34 6.40
N THR A 15 -0.28 -4.40 6.55
CA THR A 15 0.15 -5.78 6.26
C THR A 15 0.42 -5.98 4.77
N ALA A 16 -0.48 -5.51 3.90
CA ALA A 16 -0.33 -5.59 2.45
C ALA A 16 0.90 -4.79 1.97
N VAL A 17 1.08 -3.56 2.47
CA VAL A 17 2.26 -2.72 2.17
C VAL A 17 3.55 -3.41 2.61
N SER A 18 3.58 -3.96 3.83
CA SER A 18 4.77 -4.66 4.35
C SER A 18 5.14 -5.88 3.51
N ARG A 19 4.14 -6.59 2.98
CA ARG A 19 4.37 -7.69 2.03
C ARG A 19 4.94 -7.18 0.71
N LEU A 20 4.33 -6.17 0.10
CA LEU A 20 4.80 -5.62 -1.17
C LEU A 20 6.24 -5.10 -1.07
N ARG A 21 6.60 -4.43 0.03
CA ARG A 21 7.98 -4.00 0.29
C ARG A 21 8.96 -5.16 0.36
N ARG A 22 8.59 -6.29 0.97
CA ARG A 22 9.44 -7.49 1.02
C ARG A 22 9.63 -8.12 -0.37
N GLU A 23 8.55 -8.22 -1.15
CA GLU A 23 8.63 -8.73 -2.52
C GLU A 23 9.46 -7.81 -3.43
N LEU A 24 9.31 -6.49 -3.27
CA LEU A 24 10.11 -5.49 -3.97
C LEU A 24 11.60 -5.57 -3.58
N ALA A 25 11.89 -5.77 -2.30
CA ALA A 25 13.26 -5.92 -1.81
C ALA A 25 13.95 -7.22 -2.27
N ALA A 26 13.17 -8.23 -2.65
CA ALA A 26 13.66 -9.48 -3.23
C ALA A 26 13.97 -9.36 -4.73
N LEU A 27 13.56 -8.27 -5.40
CA LEU A 27 13.93 -8.01 -6.79
C LEU A 27 15.40 -7.57 -6.90
N PRO A 28 16.05 -7.83 -8.06
CA PRO A 28 17.40 -7.33 -8.33
C PRO A 28 17.52 -5.82 -8.10
N ALA A 29 18.68 -5.38 -7.62
CA ALA A 29 18.94 -3.97 -7.28
C ALA A 29 18.77 -3.01 -8.48
N ASP A 30 18.90 -3.52 -9.71
CA ASP A 30 18.73 -2.76 -10.95
C ASP A 30 17.26 -2.47 -11.32
N PHE A 31 16.31 -2.76 -10.42
CA PHE A 31 14.90 -2.42 -10.63
C PHE A 31 14.75 -0.89 -10.73
N PRO A 32 14.43 -0.34 -11.92
CA PRO A 32 14.23 1.09 -12.08
C PRO A 32 13.10 1.56 -11.16
N ASP A 33 13.23 2.77 -10.61
CA ASP A 33 12.20 3.39 -9.76
C ASP A 33 11.88 2.66 -8.45
N ARG A 34 12.71 1.67 -8.04
CA ARG A 34 12.56 0.96 -6.76
C ARG A 34 12.44 1.90 -5.57
N GLY A 35 13.32 2.89 -5.47
CA GLY A 35 13.34 3.85 -4.37
C GLY A 35 12.04 4.66 -4.31
N ILE A 36 11.55 5.12 -5.46
CA ILE A 36 10.29 5.86 -5.57
C ILE A 36 9.13 4.98 -5.10
N ALA A 37 9.07 3.72 -5.52
CA ALA A 37 8.04 2.79 -5.09
C ALA A 37 8.09 2.51 -3.57
N GLU A 38 9.29 2.33 -2.99
CA GLU A 38 9.45 2.12 -1.55
C GLU A 38 9.04 3.35 -0.72
N ASP A 39 9.40 4.56 -1.17
CA ASP A 39 9.05 5.82 -0.52
C ASP A 39 7.54 6.08 -0.57
N GLU A 40 6.91 5.86 -1.73
CA GLU A 40 5.46 5.97 -1.88
C GLU A 40 4.73 4.94 -1.01
N LEU A 41 5.24 3.70 -0.91
CA LEU A 41 4.68 2.69 0.00
C LEU A 41 4.77 3.12 1.47
N ALA A 42 5.86 3.78 1.87
CA ALA A 42 5.98 4.33 3.21
C ALA A 42 4.97 5.47 3.45
N ALA A 43 4.79 6.36 2.48
CA ALA A 43 3.81 7.44 2.54
C ALA A 43 2.38 6.88 2.63
N LEU A 44 2.04 5.85 1.85
CA LEU A 44 0.73 5.19 1.88
C LEU A 44 0.41 4.62 3.28
N ALA A 45 1.37 3.92 3.90
CA ALA A 45 1.21 3.38 5.24
C ALA A 45 1.09 4.47 6.31
N ALA A 46 1.85 5.57 6.18
CA ALA A 46 1.77 6.70 7.09
C ALA A 46 0.40 7.40 7.02
N MET A 47 -0.12 7.62 5.80
CA MET A 47 -1.46 8.19 5.60
C MET A 47 -2.55 7.33 6.24
N ALA A 48 -2.50 6.02 6.05
CA ALA A 48 -3.44 5.08 6.65
C ALA A 48 -3.42 5.14 8.19
N SER A 49 -2.23 5.29 8.77
CA SER A 49 -2.04 5.33 10.23
C SER A 49 -2.45 6.68 10.86
N GLY A 50 -2.69 7.72 10.05
CA GLY A 50 -3.03 9.07 10.49
C GLY A 50 -4.49 9.29 10.92
N GLY A 51 -5.30 8.23 10.99
CA GLY A 51 -6.64 8.25 11.60
C GLY A 51 -7.81 8.64 10.68
N SER A 52 -7.56 9.38 9.58
CA SER A 52 -8.59 9.65 8.56
C SER A 52 -7.96 9.83 7.17
N PRO A 53 -7.48 8.75 6.53
CA PRO A 53 -6.91 8.85 5.20
C PRO A 53 -7.98 9.24 4.16
N GLU A 54 -7.69 10.24 3.35
CA GLU A 54 -8.54 10.63 2.22
C GLU A 54 -8.46 9.57 1.10
N THR A 55 -9.58 8.94 0.76
CA THR A 55 -9.63 7.89 -0.27
C THR A 55 -9.08 8.34 -1.63
N PRO A 56 -9.35 9.57 -2.14
CA PRO A 56 -8.73 10.05 -3.38
C PRO A 56 -7.20 10.10 -3.29
N ARG A 57 -6.66 10.48 -2.13
CA ARG A 57 -5.22 10.57 -1.89
C ARG A 57 -4.55 9.20 -1.82
N LEU A 58 -5.18 8.23 -1.15
CA LEU A 58 -4.72 6.83 -1.16
C LEU A 58 -4.70 6.25 -2.58
N ARG A 59 -5.75 6.50 -3.37
CA ARG A 59 -5.84 6.04 -4.76
C ARG A 59 -4.77 6.69 -5.65
N GLY A 60 -4.49 7.98 -5.45
CA GLY A 60 -3.41 8.69 -6.16
C GLY A 60 -2.05 8.05 -5.91
N SER A 61 -1.68 7.82 -4.64
CA SER A 61 -0.41 7.17 -4.30
C SER A 61 -0.35 5.73 -4.84
N LEU A 62 -1.45 4.98 -4.83
CA LEU A 62 -1.52 3.65 -5.45
C LEU A 62 -1.22 3.68 -6.97
N LEU A 63 -1.68 4.70 -7.68
CA LEU A 63 -1.38 4.86 -9.10
C LEU A 63 0.10 5.18 -9.35
N LEU A 64 0.73 5.99 -8.49
CA LEU A 64 2.17 6.25 -8.56
C LEU A 64 2.98 4.97 -8.30
N ILE A 65 2.61 4.20 -7.27
CA ILE A 65 3.23 2.90 -6.97
C ILE A 65 3.07 1.94 -8.16
N ALA A 66 1.89 1.86 -8.77
CA ALA A 66 1.66 1.01 -9.94
C ALA A 66 2.45 1.47 -11.17
N GLY A 67 2.63 2.78 -11.36
CA GLY A 67 3.48 3.34 -12.41
C GLY A 67 4.95 3.02 -12.22
N ALA A 68 5.48 3.17 -11.00
CA ALA A 68 6.86 2.88 -10.65
C ALA A 68 7.17 1.38 -10.67
N ILE A 69 6.23 0.52 -10.26
CA ILE A 69 6.37 -0.93 -10.32
C ILE A 69 6.23 -1.47 -11.76
N GLY A 70 5.42 -0.81 -12.59
CA GLY A 70 5.14 -1.23 -13.97
C GLY A 70 4.47 -2.61 -14.06
N SER A 71 4.72 -3.32 -15.17
CA SER A 71 4.07 -4.60 -15.50
C SER A 71 4.69 -5.84 -14.85
N VAL A 72 5.52 -5.70 -13.80
CA VAL A 72 6.23 -6.83 -13.17
C VAL A 72 5.25 -7.86 -12.64
N SER A 73 5.21 -9.03 -13.28
CA SER A 73 4.27 -10.11 -12.95
C SER A 73 4.44 -10.64 -11.53
N ALA A 74 5.68 -10.67 -11.01
CA ALA A 74 5.99 -11.14 -9.67
C ALA A 74 5.32 -10.29 -8.58
N LEU A 75 5.11 -8.99 -8.82
CA LEU A 75 4.54 -8.07 -7.84
C LEU A 75 3.02 -7.90 -7.99
N LYS A 76 2.42 -8.46 -9.05
CA LYS A 76 0.97 -8.28 -9.34
C LYS A 76 0.09 -8.71 -8.18
N ARG A 77 0.43 -9.82 -7.51
CA ARG A 77 -0.36 -10.33 -6.39
C ARG A 77 -0.31 -9.39 -5.19
N ALA A 78 0.87 -9.02 -4.71
CA ALA A 78 0.99 -8.11 -3.57
C ALA A 78 0.43 -6.71 -3.89
N LEU A 79 0.59 -6.21 -5.11
CA LEU A 79 -0.01 -4.95 -5.55
C LEU A 79 -1.55 -5.01 -5.56
N SER A 80 -2.13 -6.14 -5.97
CA SER A 80 -3.58 -6.36 -5.91
C SER A 80 -4.09 -6.37 -4.47
N GLU A 81 -3.35 -6.96 -3.53
CA GLU A 81 -3.70 -6.96 -2.10
C GLU A 81 -3.69 -5.53 -1.52
N VAL A 82 -2.70 -4.69 -1.89
CA VAL A 82 -2.68 -3.26 -1.49
C VAL A 82 -3.87 -2.51 -2.08
N ARG A 83 -4.21 -2.75 -3.35
CA ARG A 83 -5.38 -2.14 -4.02
C ARG A 83 -6.67 -2.45 -3.29
N GLN A 84 -6.92 -3.72 -2.98
CA GLN A 84 -8.11 -4.16 -2.25
C GLN A 84 -8.17 -3.50 -0.87
N ALA A 85 -7.04 -3.41 -0.15
CA ALA A 85 -7.00 -2.75 1.13
C ALA A 85 -7.32 -1.24 1.05
N VAL A 86 -6.87 -0.55 0.00
CA VAL A 86 -7.23 0.86 -0.26
C VAL A 86 -8.72 1.01 -0.59
N GLU A 87 -9.31 0.07 -1.32
CA GLU A 87 -10.74 0.10 -1.68
C GLU A 87 -11.65 0.04 -0.45
N LEU A 88 -11.26 -0.65 0.63
CA LEU A 88 -12.01 -0.71 1.90
C LEU A 88 -12.18 0.66 2.59
N PHE A 89 -11.34 1.65 2.26
CA PHE A 89 -11.52 3.04 2.75
C PHE A 89 -12.53 3.84 1.94
N GLY A 90 -12.96 3.33 0.78
CA GLY A 90 -13.91 3.97 -0.12
C GLY A 90 -15.29 3.31 -0.15
N GLU A 91 -15.44 2.12 0.42
CA GLU A 91 -16.74 1.48 0.61
C GLU A 91 -17.55 2.32 1.62
N PRO A 92 -18.71 2.88 1.23
CA PRO A 92 -19.66 3.38 2.19
C PRO A 92 -20.07 2.18 3.05
N GLY A 93 -19.97 2.29 4.38
CA GLY A 93 -20.52 1.26 5.26
C GLY A 93 -21.96 0.99 4.86
N LEU A 94 -22.24 -0.24 4.42
CA LEU A 94 -23.60 -0.73 4.13
C LEU A 94 -24.51 -0.55 5.35
#